data_AF-A0ABD6B728-F1
#
_entry.id   AF-A0ABD6B728-F1
#
_cell.length_a   1.000
_cell.length_b   1.000
_cell.length_c   1.000
_cell.angle_alpha   90.00
_cell.angle_beta   90.00
_cell.angle_gamma   90.00
#
_symmetry.space_group_name_H-M   'P 1'
#
loop_
_entity.id
_entity.type
_entity.pdbx_description
1 polymer ?
#
loop_
_entity_poly.entity_id
_entity_poly.type
_entity_poly.pdbx_seq_one_letter_code
_entity_poly.pdbx_strand_id
1 'polypeptide(L)'
;NEAVDQRTISESDFRRAREAIREAGEIAQRAGAKRLALTHISSRYPGDASGHEREAGASFDGDCFVAEDGRTIEIPFPDGE
;
A
#
# COMPACT_ATOMS: atom_id res chain seq x y z
N ASN A 1 7.37 -6.66 -36.12
CA ASN A 1 8.26 -5.63 -35.55
C ASN A 1 7.38 -4.79 -34.63
N GLU A 2 7.03 -5.34 -33.48
CA GLU A 2 6.14 -4.68 -32.52
C GLU A 2 7.01 -3.98 -31.49
N ALA A 3 7.04 -2.65 -31.56
CA ALA A 3 7.62 -1.84 -30.52
C ALA A 3 6.63 -1.79 -29.35
N VAL A 4 6.93 -2.53 -28.28
CA VAL A 4 6.23 -2.40 -27.01
C VAL A 4 6.74 -1.12 -26.34
N ASP A 5 5.95 -0.04 -26.44
CA ASP A 5 6.17 1.18 -25.66
C ASP A 5 5.95 0.86 -24.18
N GLN A 6 6.96 1.07 -23.33
CA GLN A 6 6.91 0.81 -21.88
C GLN A 6 6.02 1.80 -21.10
N ARG A 7 5.13 2.54 -21.79
CA ARG A 7 4.34 3.66 -21.25
C ARG A 7 2.91 3.31 -20.85
N THR A 8 2.41 2.10 -21.17
CA THR A 8 1.05 1.70 -20.82
C THR A 8 1.07 0.53 -19.82
N ILE A 9 0.77 0.79 -18.55
CA ILE A 9 0.50 -0.27 -17.57
C ILE A 9 -0.81 -0.98 -17.91
N SER A 10 -0.82 -2.30 -17.79
CA SER A 10 -1.98 -3.14 -18.08
C SER A 10 -2.98 -3.15 -16.91
N GLU A 11 -4.25 -3.41 -17.20
CA GLU A 11 -5.27 -3.69 -16.17
C GLU A 11 -4.87 -4.86 -15.25
N SER A 12 -4.12 -5.83 -15.79
CA SER A 12 -3.55 -6.93 -15.00
C SER A 12 -2.56 -6.46 -13.95
N ASP A 13 -1.81 -5.38 -14.23
CA ASP A 13 -0.81 -4.84 -13.33
C ASP A 13 -1.50 -4.12 -12.16
N PHE A 14 -2.57 -3.37 -12.43
CA PHE A 14 -3.43 -2.79 -11.38
C PHE A 14 -4.03 -3.85 -10.48
N ARG A 15 -4.59 -4.94 -11.05
CA ARG A 15 -5.18 -6.02 -10.24
C ARG A 15 -4.15 -6.63 -9.30
N ARG A 16 -2.93 -6.91 -9.80
CA ARG A 16 -1.84 -7.45 -8.97
C ARG A 16 -1.43 -6.48 -7.86
N ALA A 17 -1.36 -5.19 -8.15
CA ALA A 17 -1.06 -4.17 -7.14
C ALA A 17 -2.11 -4.17 -6.02
N ARG A 18 -3.40 -4.24 -6.38
CA ARG A 18 -4.50 -4.34 -5.41
C ARG A 18 -4.46 -5.61 -4.57
N GLU A 19 -4.18 -6.74 -5.19
CA GLU A 19 -4.02 -8.03 -4.49
C GLU A 19 -2.88 -7.96 -3.46
N ALA A 20 -1.74 -7.38 -3.83
CA ALA A 20 -0.60 -7.20 -2.93
C ALA A 20 -0.91 -6.26 -1.76
N ILE A 21 -1.70 -5.20 -1.99
CA ILE A 21 -2.13 -4.27 -0.94
C ILE A 21 -3.04 -4.96 0.08
N ARG A 22 -4.02 -5.74 -0.41
CA ARG A 22 -4.90 -6.53 0.46
C ARG A 22 -4.11 -7.52 1.30
N GLU A 23 -3.17 -8.24 0.67
CA GLU A 23 -2.31 -9.20 1.36
C GLU A 23 -1.44 -8.53 2.44
N ALA A 24 -0.92 -7.33 2.18
CA ALA A 24 -0.20 -6.55 3.19
C ALA A 24 -1.08 -6.20 4.41
N GLY A 25 -2.36 -5.85 4.19
CA GLY A 25 -3.35 -5.65 5.27
C GLY A 25 -3.55 -6.91 6.11
N GLU A 26 -3.75 -8.07 5.46
CA GLU A 26 -3.92 -9.36 6.14
C GLU A 26 -2.69 -9.76 6.96
N ILE A 27 -1.49 -9.52 6.43
CA ILE A 27 -0.23 -9.77 7.14
C ILE A 27 -0.12 -8.86 8.37
N ALA A 28 -0.43 -7.57 8.22
CA ALA A 28 -0.39 -6.61 9.32
C ALA A 28 -1.37 -6.98 10.44
N GLN A 29 -2.59 -7.41 10.07
CA GLN A 29 -3.59 -7.87 11.03
C GLN A 29 -3.11 -9.12 11.78
N ARG A 30 -2.57 -10.10 11.05
CA ARG A 30 -2.04 -11.34 11.65
C ARG A 30 -0.82 -11.08 12.53
N ALA A 31 -0.01 -10.08 12.21
CA ALA A 31 1.15 -9.68 12.99
C ALA A 31 0.77 -8.86 14.25
N GLY A 32 -0.50 -8.47 14.41
CA GLY A 32 -0.92 -7.57 15.48
C GLY A 32 -0.27 -6.19 15.37
N ALA A 33 0.04 -5.74 14.16
CA ALA A 33 0.63 -4.43 13.93
C ALA A 33 -0.34 -3.34 14.39
N LYS A 34 0.17 -2.32 15.08
CA LYS A 34 -0.63 -1.13 15.45
C LYS A 34 -0.88 -0.21 14.26
N ARG A 35 0.02 -0.24 13.27
CA ARG A 35 0.03 0.65 12.11
C ARG A 35 0.72 0.00 10.91
N LEU A 36 0.17 0.19 9.71
CA LEU A 36 0.67 -0.30 8.43
C LEU A 36 0.97 0.88 7.50
N ALA A 37 2.23 1.00 7.07
CA ALA A 37 2.66 1.98 6.08
C ALA A 37 2.86 1.30 4.72
N LEU A 38 2.09 1.69 3.71
CA LEU A 38 2.27 1.21 2.34
C LEU A 38 3.31 2.10 1.63
N THR A 39 4.41 1.53 1.16
CA THR A 39 5.52 2.27 0.52
C THR A 39 5.75 1.81 -0.91
N HIS A 40 6.64 2.49 -1.65
CA HIS A 40 7.04 2.13 -3.02
C HIS A 40 5.89 2.01 -4.03
N ILE A 41 4.91 2.91 -3.94
CA ILE A 41 3.88 3.03 -4.97
C ILE A 41 4.53 3.63 -6.22
N SER A 42 4.66 2.82 -7.27
CA SER A 42 5.28 3.27 -8.52
C SER A 42 4.47 4.43 -9.10
N SER A 43 5.16 5.51 -9.50
CA SER A 43 4.57 6.66 -10.22
C SER A 43 3.86 6.28 -11.53
N ARG A 44 4.06 5.04 -12.00
CA ARG A 44 3.34 4.46 -13.13
C ARG A 44 1.86 4.27 -12.85
N TYR A 45 1.44 4.10 -11.59
CA TYR A 45 0.03 4.00 -11.23
C TYR A 45 -0.60 5.40 -11.10
N PRO A 46 -1.47 5.84 -12.03
CA PRO A 46 -2.15 7.11 -11.93
C PRO A 46 -3.20 7.07 -10.82
N GLY A 47 -3.19 8.12 -9.99
CA GLY A 47 -4.37 8.57 -9.28
C GLY A 47 -4.59 7.97 -7.91
N ASP A 48 -4.45 8.86 -6.92
CA ASP A 48 -5.10 8.82 -5.61
C ASP A 48 -4.83 7.58 -4.74
N ALA A 49 -3.86 7.74 -3.84
CA ALA A 49 -3.54 6.83 -2.76
C ALA A 49 -4.76 6.43 -1.89
N SER A 50 -5.84 7.23 -1.90
CA SER A 50 -7.07 6.94 -1.16
C SER A 50 -7.71 5.59 -1.52
N GLY A 51 -7.55 5.13 -2.76
CA GLY A 51 -8.02 3.82 -3.20
C GLY A 51 -7.28 2.66 -2.52
N HIS A 52 -5.98 2.84 -2.31
CA HIS A 52 -5.11 1.85 -1.68
C HIS A 52 -5.33 1.76 -0.17
N GLU A 53 -5.55 2.90 0.49
CA GLU A 53 -5.88 2.94 1.93
C GLU A 53 -7.19 2.19 2.22
N ARG A 54 -8.22 2.39 1.39
CA ARG A 54 -9.49 1.66 1.52
C ARG A 54 -9.34 0.15 1.32
N GLU A 55 -8.51 -0.28 0.37
CA GLU A 55 -8.29 -1.69 0.08
C GLU A 55 -7.51 -2.40 1.21
N ALA A 56 -6.49 -1.75 1.76
CA ALA A 56 -5.77 -2.28 2.92
C ALA A 56 -6.61 -2.25 4.19
N GLY A 57 -7.35 -1.17 4.43
CA GLY A 57 -8.25 -1.04 5.59
C GLY A 57 -9.43 -2.02 5.57
N ALA A 58 -9.76 -2.63 4.44
CA ALA A 58 -10.74 -3.71 4.39
C ALA A 58 -10.26 -5.00 5.07
N SER A 59 -8.95 -5.17 5.25
CA SER A 59 -8.33 -6.36 5.82
C SER A 59 -7.48 -6.08 7.07
N PHE A 60 -7.42 -4.82 7.50
CA PHE A 60 -6.63 -4.38 8.65
C PHE A 60 -7.42 -3.36 9.46
N ASP A 61 -7.66 -3.67 10.73
CA ASP A 61 -8.46 -2.84 11.64
C ASP A 61 -7.64 -1.70 12.29
N GLY A 62 -6.33 -1.64 12.06
CA GLY A 62 -5.43 -0.62 12.59
C GLY A 62 -5.21 0.57 11.63
N ASP A 63 -4.34 1.50 12.04
CA ASP A 63 -4.00 2.67 11.22
C ASP A 63 -3.27 2.24 9.93
N CYS A 64 -3.92 2.33 8.76
CA CYS A 64 -3.27 2.14 7.47
C CYS A 64 -3.15 3.47 6.72
N PHE A 65 -1.97 3.74 6.15
CA PHE A 65 -1.75 4.92 5.33
C PHE A 65 -0.76 4.63 4.20
N VAL A 66 -0.88 5.40 3.11
CA VAL A 66 0.13 5.40 2.05
C VAL A 66 1.25 6.38 2.42
N ALA A 67 2.48 5.88 2.43
CA ALA A 67 3.65 6.71 2.64
C ALA A 67 3.94 7.50 1.35
N GLU A 68 4.01 8.82 1.50
CA GLU A 68 4.47 9.72 0.45
C GLU A 68 5.97 9.95 0.62
N ASP A 69 6.68 10.21 -0.48
CA ASP A 69 8.11 10.51 -0.43
C ASP A 69 8.36 11.75 0.45
N GLY A 70 9.23 11.61 1.46
CA GLY A 70 9.51 12.67 2.44
C GLY A 70 8.53 12.75 3.61
N ARG A 71 7.48 11.89 3.66
CA ARG A 71 6.56 11.82 4.80
C ARG A 71 7.29 11.27 6.03
N THR A 72 7.32 12.07 7.09
CA THR A 72 7.83 11.67 8.40
C THR A 72 6.66 11.27 9.30
N ILE A 73 6.80 10.15 10.01
CA ILE A 73 5.83 9.70 11.00
C ILE A 73 6.53 9.53 12.34
N GLU A 74 5.90 10.01 13.41
CA GLU A 74 6.35 9.71 14.76
C GLU A 74 5.81 8.35 15.17
N ILE A 75 6.72 7.43 15.50
CA ILE A 75 6.40 6.14 16.10
C ILE A 75 6.57 6.30 17.61
N PRO A 76 5.49 6.36 18.40
CA PRO A 76 5.62 6.35 19.85
C PRO A 76 6.25 5.03 20.27
N PHE A 77 7.21 5.10 21.20
CA PHE A 77 7.74 3.88 21.81
C PHE A 77 6.57 3.14 22.48
N PRO A 78 6.43 1.82 22.27
CA PRO A 78 5.50 1.06 23.07
C PRO A 78 6.00 1.12 24.51
N ASP A 79 5.22 1.75 25.39
CA ASP A 79 5.44 1.62 26.84
C ASP A 79 5.42 0.12 27.13
N GLY A 80 6.58 -0.42 27.50
CA GLY A 80 6.75 -1.84 27.78
C GLY A 80 5.96 -2.19 29.03
N GLU A 81 4.94 -3.03 28.88
CA GLU A 81 4.33 -3.80 29.96
C GLU A 81 4.63 -5.28 29.76
#